data_AF-A0A6A4VX90-F1
#
_entry.id   AF-A0A6A4VX90-F1
#
_cell.length_a   1.000
_cell.length_b   1.000
_cell.length_c   1.000
_cell.angle_alpha   90.00
_cell.angle_beta   90.00
_cell.angle_gamma   90.00
#
_symmetry.space_group_name_H-M   'P 1'
#
loop_
_entity.id
_entity.type
_entity.pdbx_description
1 polymer ?
#
loop_
_entity_poly.entity_id
_entity_poly.type
_entity_poly.pdbx_seq_one_letter_code
_entity_poly.pdbx_strand_id
1 'polypeptide(L)'
;MRSTCWVRLQACFDPFTKEEVLDGDEKPTCSKCQKRQKCTRSLSIQKFPRILVVHLKRFLPQERFRGKLNTTVDFSVNGLDLSPYSAEQTPCRYSLYGVANHSGTLLSGHYTAYCRHPYTAEWYEYNDSRVHVMDQRDVNSGKAYVLFFELAGSEHRSGSTHV
;
A
#
# COMPACT_ATOMS: atom_id res chain seq x y z
N MET A 1 -17.82 -23.45 -1.75
CA MET A 1 -16.79 -22.95 -0.83
C MET A 1 -15.92 -21.96 -1.60
N ARG A 2 -16.00 -20.65 -1.33
CA ARG A 2 -15.17 -19.66 -2.02
C ARG A 2 -13.80 -19.63 -1.33
N SER A 3 -12.75 -20.09 -1.99
CA SER A 3 -11.38 -19.95 -1.51
C SER A 3 -11.09 -18.49 -1.20
N THR A 4 -10.70 -18.20 0.04
CA THR A 4 -10.27 -16.85 0.45
C THR A 4 -8.94 -16.57 -0.24
N CYS A 5 -8.99 -15.87 -1.38
CA CYS A 5 -7.79 -15.40 -2.07
C CYS A 5 -7.24 -14.20 -1.29
N TRP A 6 -6.06 -14.36 -0.70
CA TRP A 6 -5.29 -13.28 -0.11
C TRP A 6 -4.00 -13.09 -0.91
N VAL A 7 -3.47 -11.88 -0.92
CA VAL A 7 -2.23 -11.52 -1.63
C VAL A 7 -1.36 -10.69 -0.70
N ARG A 8 -0.05 -10.95 -0.65
CA ARG A 8 0.88 -10.11 0.13
C ARG A 8 1.03 -8.74 -0.49
N LEU A 9 1.16 -7.70 0.34
CA LEU A 9 1.39 -6.35 -0.15
C LEU A 9 2.67 -6.25 -0.99
N GLN A 10 3.74 -6.96 -0.62
CA GLN A 10 4.98 -7.05 -1.42
C GLN A 10 4.70 -7.55 -2.85
N ALA A 11 3.79 -8.51 -3.02
CA ALA A 11 3.43 -9.01 -4.35
C ALA A 11 2.74 -7.96 -5.24
N CYS A 12 2.26 -6.85 -4.67
CA CYS A 12 1.78 -5.70 -5.42
C CYS A 12 2.92 -4.78 -5.91
N PHE A 13 4.10 -4.85 -5.27
CA PHE A 13 5.30 -4.12 -5.69
C PHE A 13 6.12 -4.90 -6.72
N ASP A 14 6.08 -6.23 -6.71
CA ASP A 14 6.84 -7.06 -7.66
C ASP A 14 6.63 -6.67 -9.13
N PRO A 15 5.39 -6.46 -9.63
CA PRO A 15 5.18 -6.07 -11.03
C PRO A 15 5.72 -4.66 -11.34
N PHE A 16 5.82 -3.79 -10.33
CA PHE A 16 6.29 -2.42 -10.51
C PHE A 16 7.78 -2.37 -10.83
N THR A 17 8.58 -3.24 -10.20
CA THR A 17 10.04 -3.28 -10.40
C THR A 17 10.49 -4.40 -11.34
N LYS A 18 9.58 -5.29 -11.75
CA LYS A 18 9.89 -6.37 -12.68
C LYS A 18 10.18 -5.81 -14.06
N GLU A 19 11.18 -6.39 -14.71
CA GLU A 19 11.48 -6.15 -16.10
C GLU A 19 10.32 -6.62 -17.00
N GLU A 20 9.84 -5.73 -17.86
CA GLU A 20 8.79 -5.99 -18.83
C GLU A 20 9.30 -5.81 -20.26
N VAL A 21 8.69 -6.54 -21.19
CA VAL A 21 9.03 -6.47 -22.61
C VAL A 21 7.94 -5.68 -23.32
N LEU A 22 8.33 -4.54 -23.89
CA LEU A 22 7.47 -3.71 -24.73
C LEU A 22 7.49 -4.25 -26.17
N ASP A 23 6.41 -4.90 -26.58
CA ASP A 23 6.24 -5.52 -27.89
C ASP A 23 4.85 -5.19 -28.45
N GLY A 24 4.56 -5.59 -29.69
CA GLY A 24 3.28 -5.30 -30.35
C GLY A 24 2.96 -3.81 -30.39
N ASP A 25 1.80 -3.45 -29.83
CA ASP A 25 1.27 -2.09 -29.78
C ASP A 25 1.95 -1.20 -28.73
N GLU A 26 2.73 -1.76 -27.80
CA GLU A 26 3.46 -1.01 -26.76
C GLU A 26 4.89 -0.64 -27.18
N LYS A 27 5.34 -1.05 -28.39
CA LYS A 27 6.69 -0.75 -28.89
C LYS A 27 6.96 0.75 -28.91
N PRO A 28 7.99 1.25 -28.20
CA PRO A 28 8.40 2.64 -28.31
C PRO A 28 9.16 2.91 -29.61
N THR A 29 9.19 4.17 -30.01
CA THR A 29 10.01 4.63 -31.14
C THR A 29 11.44 4.88 -30.66
N CYS A 30 12.40 4.16 -31.24
CA CYS A 30 13.82 4.35 -30.93
C CYS A 30 14.34 5.65 -31.58
N SER A 31 14.95 6.54 -30.78
CA SER A 31 15.52 7.81 -31.26
C SER A 31 16.72 7.66 -32.19
N LYS A 32 17.40 6.51 -32.19
CA LYS A 32 18.51 6.21 -33.12
C LYS A 32 18.02 5.58 -34.42
N CYS A 33 17.11 4.61 -34.32
CA CYS A 33 16.61 3.86 -35.49
C CYS A 33 15.45 4.56 -36.21
N GLN A 34 14.79 5.53 -35.55
CA GLN A 34 13.60 6.24 -36.04
C GLN A 34 12.44 5.30 -36.42
N LYS A 35 12.32 4.16 -35.70
CA LYS A 35 11.31 3.11 -35.93
C LYS A 35 10.84 2.52 -34.61
N ARG A 36 9.63 1.96 -34.59
CA ARG A 36 9.07 1.23 -33.44
C ARG A 36 9.84 -0.07 -33.24
N GLN A 37 10.39 -0.28 -32.04
CA GLN A 37 11.25 -1.42 -31.75
C GLN A 37 10.76 -2.15 -30.50
N LYS A 38 10.96 -3.47 -30.49
CA LYS A 38 10.84 -4.26 -29.27
C LYS A 38 11.96 -3.84 -28.33
N CYS A 39 11.64 -3.58 -27.07
CA CYS A 39 12.65 -3.32 -26.06
C CYS A 39 12.23 -3.83 -24.69
N THR A 40 13.17 -3.78 -23.77
CA THR A 40 12.99 -4.18 -22.39
C THR A 40 12.96 -2.92 -21.52
N ARG A 41 12.04 -2.86 -20.57
CA ARG A 41 11.86 -1.74 -19.64
C ARG A 41 11.83 -2.28 -18.21
N SER A 42 12.53 -1.62 -17.31
CA SER A 42 12.39 -1.82 -15.87
C SER A 42 12.26 -0.47 -15.18
N LEU A 43 11.59 -0.46 -14.03
CA LEU A 43 11.48 0.71 -13.17
C LEU A 43 12.11 0.38 -11.82
N SER A 44 12.68 1.38 -11.17
CA SER A 44 13.18 1.27 -9.81
C SER A 44 12.68 2.46 -8.98
N ILE A 45 12.53 2.25 -7.68
CA ILE A 45 12.19 3.32 -6.75
C ILE A 45 13.50 3.90 -6.23
N GLN A 46 13.84 5.12 -6.66
CA GLN A 46 15.11 5.74 -6.27
C GLN A 46 15.24 5.88 -4.76
N LYS A 47 14.20 6.41 -4.10
CA LYS A 47 14.16 6.62 -2.66
C LYS A 47 12.74 6.48 -2.14
N PHE A 48 12.58 5.76 -1.03
CA PHE A 48 11.30 5.71 -0.33
C PHE A 48 11.14 6.89 0.66
N PRO A 49 9.92 7.43 0.83
CA PRO A 49 9.65 8.57 1.71
C PRO A 49 9.57 8.17 3.18
N ARG A 50 9.80 9.09 4.13
CA ARG A 50 9.60 8.80 5.57
C ARG A 50 8.18 8.32 5.88
N ILE A 51 7.18 8.94 5.26
CA ILE A 51 5.77 8.55 5.34
C ILE A 51 5.37 7.98 3.99
N LEU A 52 5.06 6.69 3.96
CA LEU A 52 4.63 5.98 2.78
C LEU A 52 3.12 5.77 2.82
N VAL A 53 2.42 6.33 1.83
CA VAL A 53 0.99 6.14 1.63
C VAL A 53 0.78 5.16 0.49
N VAL A 54 0.13 4.04 0.77
CA VAL A 54 -0.15 3.00 -0.22
C VAL A 54 -1.64 2.92 -0.49
N HIS A 55 -2.03 3.18 -1.73
CA HIS A 55 -3.41 3.08 -2.19
C HIS A 55 -3.66 1.73 -2.87
N LEU A 56 -4.62 0.96 -2.36
CA LEU A 56 -5.07 -0.28 -2.98
C LEU A 56 -6.16 0.04 -4.01
N LYS A 57 -5.83 -0.11 -5.30
CA LYS A 57 -6.75 0.13 -6.44
C LYS A 57 -7.86 -0.94 -6.51
N ARG A 58 -8.84 -0.86 -5.61
CA ARG A 58 -9.92 -1.86 -5.48
C ARG A 58 -11.09 -1.64 -6.44
N PHE A 59 -11.28 -0.44 -6.97
CA PHE A 59 -12.42 -0.13 -7.83
C PHE A 59 -12.05 -0.29 -9.29
N LEU A 60 -12.85 -1.10 -9.99
CA LEU A 60 -12.64 -1.34 -11.41
C LEU A 60 -13.36 -0.26 -12.25
N PRO A 61 -12.72 0.24 -13.31
CA PRO A 61 -13.27 1.32 -14.14
C PRO A 61 -14.39 0.90 -15.10
N GLN A 62 -14.76 -0.39 -15.17
CA GLN A 62 -15.75 -0.86 -16.13
C GLN A 62 -17.18 -0.40 -15.78
N GLU A 63 -17.77 0.38 -16.68
CA GLU A 63 -19.10 1.01 -16.59
C GLU A 63 -20.25 0.04 -16.29
N ARG A 64 -20.22 -1.18 -16.86
CA ARG A 64 -21.31 -2.16 -16.73
C ARG A 64 -21.24 -3.04 -15.48
N PHE A 65 -20.03 -3.23 -14.93
CA PHE A 65 -19.80 -4.02 -13.73
C PHE A 65 -18.83 -3.26 -12.83
N ARG A 66 -19.33 -2.23 -12.14
CA ARG A 66 -18.59 -1.48 -11.12
C ARG A 66 -18.38 -2.37 -9.89
N GLY A 67 -17.37 -3.23 -9.96
CA GLY A 67 -16.98 -4.15 -8.90
C GLY A 67 -15.97 -3.52 -7.94
N LYS A 68 -16.07 -3.91 -6.66
CA LYS A 68 -15.02 -3.69 -5.67
C LYS A 68 -14.28 -5.00 -5.43
N LEU A 69 -12.95 -4.97 -5.57
CA LEU A 69 -12.09 -6.08 -5.19
C LEU A 69 -12.04 -6.19 -3.66
N ASN A 70 -12.61 -7.28 -3.13
CA ASN A 70 -12.62 -7.59 -1.70
C ASN A 70 -11.49 -8.54 -1.27
N THR A 71 -10.52 -8.80 -2.16
CA THR A 71 -9.31 -9.58 -1.86
C THR A 71 -8.61 -9.02 -0.63
N THR A 72 -8.32 -9.88 0.36
CA THR A 72 -7.53 -9.47 1.51
C THR A 72 -6.09 -9.24 1.06
N VAL A 73 -5.57 -8.05 1.32
CA VAL A 73 -4.16 -7.75 1.07
C VAL A 73 -3.45 -7.90 2.40
N ASP A 74 -2.60 -8.91 2.50
CA ASP A 74 -1.83 -9.19 3.69
C ASP A 74 -0.64 -8.23 3.78
N PHE A 75 -0.66 -7.33 4.76
CA PHE A 75 0.41 -6.38 5.02
C PHE A 75 0.97 -6.57 6.43
N SER A 76 2.29 -6.55 6.54
CA SER A 76 3.00 -6.63 7.82
C SER A 76 2.79 -5.33 8.60
N VAL A 77 2.09 -5.40 9.73
CA VAL A 77 1.85 -4.23 10.61
C VAL A 77 3.16 -3.66 11.13
N ASN A 78 4.10 -4.53 11.50
CA ASN A 78 5.44 -4.14 11.92
C ASN A 78 6.46 -4.77 10.96
N GLY A 79 7.32 -3.95 10.36
CA GLY A 79 8.46 -4.44 9.58
C GLY A 79 8.14 -4.82 8.14
N LEU A 80 7.30 -4.05 7.44
CA LEU A 80 7.20 -4.14 5.98
C LEU A 80 8.56 -3.76 5.37
N ASP A 81 9.26 -4.74 4.81
CA ASP A 81 10.57 -4.54 4.19
C ASP A 81 10.41 -4.23 2.69
N LEU A 82 10.76 -3.00 2.31
CA LEU A 82 10.76 -2.52 0.94
C LEU A 82 12.17 -2.29 0.38
N SER A 83 13.21 -2.67 1.14
CA SER A 83 14.61 -2.56 0.70
C SER A 83 14.87 -3.21 -0.68
N PRO A 84 14.27 -4.37 -1.02
CA PRO A 84 14.46 -4.99 -2.34
C PRO A 84 13.98 -4.16 -3.53
N TYR A 85 13.07 -3.20 -3.31
CA TYR A 85 12.50 -2.36 -4.36
C TYR A 85 13.19 -1.00 -4.49
N SER A 86 14.12 -0.69 -3.59
CA SER A 86 14.95 0.52 -3.63
C SER A 86 16.09 0.37 -4.64
N ALA A 87 16.32 1.37 -5.47
CA ALA A 87 17.40 1.38 -6.46
C ALA A 87 18.80 1.18 -5.84
N GLU A 88 19.01 1.73 -4.64
CA GLU A 88 20.27 1.65 -3.90
C GLU A 88 20.25 0.51 -2.86
N GLN A 89 19.16 -0.27 -2.77
CA GLN A 89 18.96 -1.33 -1.77
C GLN A 89 19.17 -0.85 -0.32
N THR A 90 18.91 0.43 -0.06
CA THR A 90 19.03 1.00 1.28
C THR A 90 17.98 0.39 2.21
N PRO A 91 18.30 0.15 3.51
CA PRO A 91 17.33 -0.36 4.46
C PRO A 91 16.05 0.50 4.53
N CYS A 92 14.92 -0.07 4.12
CA CYS A 92 13.62 0.59 4.03
C CYS A 92 12.56 -0.27 4.72
N ARG A 93 12.53 -0.24 6.05
CA ARG A 93 11.55 -0.97 6.86
C ARG A 93 10.48 -0.05 7.39
N TYR A 94 9.23 -0.44 7.26
CA TYR A 94 8.08 0.38 7.63
C TYR A 94 7.23 -0.25 8.72
N SER A 95 6.65 0.60 9.56
CA SER A 95 5.60 0.22 10.51
C SER A 95 4.30 0.92 10.13
N LEU A 96 3.22 0.15 10.07
CA LEU A 96 1.88 0.66 9.83
C LEU A 96 1.41 1.42 11.08
N TYR A 97 0.87 2.61 10.88
CA TYR A 97 0.26 3.40 11.95
C TYR A 97 -1.18 3.82 11.64
N GLY A 98 -1.63 3.67 10.40
CA GLY A 98 -2.98 4.05 9.99
C GLY A 98 -3.51 3.23 8.82
N VAL A 99 -4.82 3.00 8.80
CA VAL A 99 -5.56 2.38 7.70
C VAL A 99 -6.85 3.15 7.50
N ALA A 100 -7.08 3.64 6.28
CA ALA A 100 -8.42 4.03 5.85
C ALA A 100 -9.12 2.79 5.29
N ASN A 101 -10.23 2.42 5.90
CA ASN A 101 -11.06 1.30 5.51
C ASN A 101 -12.25 1.79 4.69
N HIS A 102 -12.71 0.96 3.75
CA HIS A 102 -13.94 1.18 3.02
C HIS A 102 -14.81 -0.08 3.10
N SER A 103 -16.09 0.07 3.43
CA SER A 103 -17.12 -0.97 3.38
C SER A 103 -18.20 -0.59 2.37
N GLY A 104 -18.84 -1.57 1.73
CA GLY A 104 -19.87 -1.30 0.72
C GLY A 104 -19.32 -1.12 -0.70
N THR A 105 -20.12 -0.48 -1.54
CA THR A 105 -19.94 -0.33 -2.99
C THR A 105 -19.32 1.02 -3.34
N LEU A 106 -18.99 1.24 -4.62
CA LEU A 106 -18.51 2.54 -5.09
C LEU A 106 -19.56 3.67 -4.98
N LEU A 107 -20.85 3.33 -5.04
CA LEU A 107 -21.95 4.33 -5.02
C LEU A 107 -22.50 4.58 -3.61
N SER A 108 -22.44 3.57 -2.76
CA SER A 108 -22.91 3.63 -1.37
C SER A 108 -22.00 2.76 -0.52
N GLY A 109 -21.25 3.41 0.36
CA GLY A 109 -20.24 2.81 1.19
C GLY A 109 -19.99 3.64 2.45
N HIS A 110 -19.15 3.12 3.32
CA HIS A 110 -18.80 3.73 4.60
C HIS A 110 -17.30 3.66 4.82
N TYR A 111 -16.73 4.76 5.29
CA TYR A 111 -15.31 4.84 5.61
C TYR A 111 -15.11 4.83 7.12
N THR A 112 -14.16 4.04 7.59
CA THR A 112 -13.68 4.05 8.97
C THR A 112 -12.15 4.12 8.95
N ALA A 113 -11.54 4.45 10.09
CA ALA A 113 -10.09 4.46 10.21
C ALA A 113 -9.63 3.56 11.34
N TYR A 114 -8.54 2.82 11.11
CA TYR A 114 -7.79 2.18 12.19
C TYR A 114 -6.51 2.97 12.40
N CYS A 115 -6.23 3.42 13.62
CA CYS A 115 -5.00 4.14 13.93
C CYS A 115 -4.31 3.53 15.15
N ARG A 116 -2.99 3.44 15.08
CA ARG A 116 -2.14 3.09 16.21
C ARG A 116 -1.84 4.34 17.00
N HIS A 117 -2.17 4.33 18.28
CA HIS A 117 -1.88 5.44 19.17
C HIS A 117 -0.35 5.57 19.36
N PRO A 118 0.24 6.77 19.18
CA PRO A 118 1.69 6.92 19.12
C PRO A 118 2.41 6.65 20.45
N TYR A 119 1.72 6.82 21.59
CA TYR A 119 2.33 6.65 22.92
C TYR A 119 2.07 5.29 23.55
N THR A 120 0.87 4.73 23.37
CA THR A 120 0.48 3.44 23.98
C THR A 120 0.69 2.27 23.04
N ALA A 121 0.92 2.53 21.74
CA ALA A 121 0.99 1.54 20.68
C ALA A 121 -0.29 0.70 20.49
N GLU A 122 -1.39 1.04 21.17
CA GLU A 122 -2.69 0.38 21.02
C GLU A 122 -3.39 0.81 19.74
N TRP A 123 -4.21 -0.09 19.18
CA TRP A 123 -5.00 0.20 17.99
C TRP A 123 -6.41 0.62 18.37
N TYR A 124 -6.93 1.59 17.62
CA TYR A 124 -8.30 2.08 17.76
C TYR A 124 -9.00 2.09 16.42
N GLU A 125 -10.26 1.67 16.41
CA GLU A 125 -11.20 1.94 15.32
C GLU A 125 -11.90 3.28 15.57
N TYR A 126 -11.84 4.16 14.57
CA TYR A 126 -12.56 5.41 14.48
C TYR A 126 -13.68 5.24 13.45
N ASN A 127 -14.91 5.24 13.95
CA ASN A 127 -16.12 5.10 13.18
C ASN A 127 -17.03 6.31 13.47
N ASP A 128 -16.85 7.36 12.69
CA ASP A 128 -17.46 8.67 12.87
C ASP A 128 -17.23 9.22 14.30
N SER A 129 -18.28 9.35 15.09
CA SER A 129 -18.22 9.85 16.47
C SER A 129 -17.86 8.77 17.50
N ARG A 130 -17.64 7.53 17.08
CA ARG A 130 -17.38 6.38 17.96
C ARG A 130 -15.93 5.94 17.82
N VAL A 131 -15.27 5.75 18.96
CA VAL A 131 -13.89 5.28 19.04
C VAL A 131 -13.84 4.05 19.93
N HIS A 132 -13.26 2.96 19.43
CA HIS A 132 -13.16 1.68 20.14
C HIS A 132 -11.73 1.14 20.08
N VAL A 133 -11.26 0.57 21.19
CA VAL A 133 -10.01 -0.21 21.19
C VAL A 133 -10.21 -1.46 20.33
N MET A 134 -9.19 -1.85 19.57
CA MET A 134 -9.20 -3.04 18.72
C MET A 134 -7.90 -3.83 18.83
N ASP A 135 -7.97 -5.13 18.51
CA ASP A 135 -6.79 -5.99 18.45
C ASP A 135 -6.01 -5.73 17.15
N GLN A 136 -4.68 -5.72 17.24
CA GLN A 136 -3.80 -5.55 16.07
C GLN A 136 -4.08 -6.60 14.98
N ARG A 137 -4.52 -7.80 15.34
CA ARG A 137 -4.85 -8.89 14.41
C ARG A 137 -6.00 -8.54 13.47
N ASP A 138 -6.91 -7.66 13.89
CA ASP A 138 -8.09 -7.27 13.13
C ASP A 138 -7.82 -6.11 12.15
N VAL A 139 -6.62 -5.50 12.22
CA VAL A 139 -6.21 -4.41 11.33
C VAL A 139 -6.16 -4.90 9.87
N ASN A 140 -5.72 -6.13 9.67
CA ASN A 140 -5.65 -6.75 8.34
C ASN A 140 -7.01 -7.28 7.93
N SER A 141 -7.67 -6.56 7.03
CA SER A 141 -9.00 -6.93 6.56
C SER A 141 -9.19 -6.61 5.08
N GLY A 142 -10.17 -7.26 4.45
CA GLY A 142 -10.60 -6.94 3.08
C GLY A 142 -11.17 -5.52 2.91
N LYS A 143 -11.37 -4.78 4.01
CA LYS A 143 -11.84 -3.39 4.00
C LYS A 143 -10.72 -2.37 3.80
N ALA A 144 -9.46 -2.73 4.08
CA ALA A 144 -8.32 -1.82 3.99
C ALA A 144 -8.20 -1.24 2.58
N TYR A 145 -8.15 0.09 2.46
CA TYR A 145 -8.18 0.81 1.18
C TYR A 145 -6.96 1.71 0.98
N VAL A 146 -6.59 2.49 2.00
CA VAL A 146 -5.35 3.27 2.03
C VAL A 146 -4.57 2.90 3.28
N LEU A 147 -3.29 2.59 3.13
CA LEU A 147 -2.38 2.21 4.20
C LEU A 147 -1.38 3.33 4.46
N PHE A 148 -1.13 3.64 5.73
CA PHE A 148 -0.21 4.68 6.16
C PHE A 148 0.92 4.05 6.98
N PHE A 149 2.13 4.19 6.45
CA PHE A 149 3.34 3.60 6.99
C PHE A 149 4.37 4.67 7.34
N GLU A 150 5.09 4.49 8.44
CA GLU A 150 6.24 5.30 8.82
C GLU A 150 7.51 4.46 8.78
N LEU A 151 8.60 5.05 8.28
CA LEU A 151 9.93 4.42 8.22
C LEU A 151 10.47 4.17 9.64
N ALA A 152 10.77 2.91 9.94
CA ALA A 152 11.36 2.48 11.21
C ALA A 152 12.77 3.09 11.38
N GLY A 153 13.08 3.53 12.59
CA GLY A 153 14.36 4.20 12.89
C GLY A 153 14.35 5.72 12.67
N SER A 154 13.23 6.31 12.27
CA SER A 154 13.03 7.74 12.52
C SER A 154 12.70 7.94 13.99
N GLU A 155 13.72 8.10 14.83
CA GLU A 155 13.50 8.48 16.23
C GLU A 155 12.62 9.73 16.27
N HIS A 156 11.50 9.65 16.99
CA HIS A 156 10.84 10.84 17.48
C HIS A 156 11.92 11.60 18.27
N ARG A 157 12.33 12.77 17.79
CA ARG A 157 12.95 13.77 18.67
C ARG A 157 11.85 14.17 19.65
N SER A 158 11.68 13.38 20.70
CA SER A 158 10.89 13.71 21.86
C SER A 158 11.45 15.03 22.37
N GLY A 159 10.72 16.11 22.12
CA GLY A 159 10.95 17.35 22.84
C GLY A 159 10.78 17.04 24.31
N SER A 160 11.88 17.16 25.07
CA SER A 160 11.82 17.18 26.52
C SER A 160 10.98 18.38 26.92
N THR A 161 9.71 18.15 27.26
CA THR A 161 8.93 19.14 27.99
C THR A 161 9.24 18.91 29.46
N HIS A 162 10.27 19.60 29.94
CA HIS A 162 10.35 19.90 31.37
C HIS A 162 9.19 20.86 31.70
N VAL A 163 8.27 20.40 32.54
CA VAL A 163 7.48 21.25 33.42
C VAL A 163 7.85 20.85 34.85
#